data_AF-A0A3D4QNJ7-F1
#
_entry.id   AF-A0A3D4QNJ7-F1
#
_cell.length_a   1.000
_cell.length_b   1.000
_cell.length_c   1.000
_cell.angle_alpha   90.00
_cell.angle_beta   90.00
_cell.angle_gamma   90.00
#
_symmetry.space_group_name_H-M   'P 1'
#
loop_
_entity.id
_entity.type
_entity.pdbx_description
1 polymer ?
#
loop_
_entity_poly.entity_id
_entity_poly.type
_entity_poly.pdbx_seq_one_letter_code
_entity_poly.pdbx_strand_id
1 'polypeptide(L)' 'ERKGKVYYDFARLDVFALRAPTSAFNALVQDAGIDHIVFGSVLPFQYADPQFVRLTYAGLSEEDMDKVTSGNLKKLFQL' A
#
# COMPACT_ATOMS: atom_id res chain seq x y z
N GLU A 1 -16.35 6.11 17.59
CA GLU A 1 -15.19 5.48 16.92
C GLU A 1 -15.54 4.07 16.45
N ARG A 2 -15.14 3.72 15.22
CA ARG A 2 -15.36 2.37 14.67
C ARG A 2 -14.38 1.40 15.35
N LYS A 3 -14.88 0.35 16.00
CA LYS A 3 -14.06 -0.73 16.57
C LYS A 3 -13.46 -1.56 15.43
N GLY A 4 -12.35 -1.10 14.87
CA GLY A 4 -11.61 -1.72 13.79
C GLY A 4 -10.74 -0.67 13.10
N LYS A 5 -9.42 -0.82 13.17
CA LYS A 5 -8.50 0.01 12.40
C LYS A 5 -8.73 -0.31 10.92
N VAL A 6 -9.05 0.71 10.12
CA VAL A 6 -9.22 0.54 8.67
C VAL A 6 -7.83 0.43 8.06
N TYR A 7 -7.62 -0.61 7.26
CA TYR A 7 -6.42 -0.78 6.45
C TYR A 7 -6.81 -0.89 4.99
N TYR A 8 -5.98 -0.34 4.12
CA TYR A 8 -6.18 -0.31 2.68
C TYR A 8 -5.14 -1.15 1.98
N ASP A 9 -5.59 -1.99 1.05
CA ASP A 9 -4.69 -2.73 0.18
C ASP A 9 -4.06 -1.77 -0.84
N PHE A 10 -2.74 -1.79 -0.93
CA PHE A 10 -1.96 -1.12 -1.97
C PHE A 10 -2.33 -1.61 -3.37
N ALA A 11 -2.72 -2.88 -3.48
CA ALA A 11 -2.91 -3.50 -4.76
C ALA A 11 -4.06 -2.87 -5.55
N ARG A 12 -3.83 -2.72 -6.86
CA ARG A 12 -4.73 -2.07 -7.84
C ARG A 12 -4.72 -0.55 -7.86
N LEU A 13 -3.94 0.11 -7.01
CA LEU A 13 -3.66 1.53 -7.16
C LEU A 13 -2.61 1.74 -8.25
N ASP A 14 -2.82 2.75 -9.09
CA ASP A 14 -1.73 3.27 -9.90
C ASP A 14 -0.73 4.00 -9.02
N VAL A 15 0.55 3.68 -9.23
CA VAL A 15 1.69 4.38 -8.62
C VAL A 15 2.28 5.43 -9.56
N PHE A 16 1.85 5.44 -10.83
CA PHE A 16 2.33 6.36 -11.85
C PHE A 16 1.27 7.42 -12.14
N ALA A 17 1.63 8.68 -11.92
CA ALA A 17 0.82 9.82 -12.28
C ALA A 17 0.86 10.07 -13.80
N LEU A 18 0.07 9.30 -14.58
CA LEU A 18 0.10 9.40 -16.06
C LEU A 18 -0.77 10.54 -16.61
N ARG A 19 -1.90 10.84 -15.96
CA ARG A 19 -2.89 11.85 -16.41
C ARG A 19 -3.40 12.75 -15.28
N ALA A 20 -2.82 12.62 -14.10
CA ALA A 20 -3.23 13.31 -12.87
C ALA A 20 -2.00 13.98 -12.24
N PRO A 21 -2.19 15.03 -11.41
CA PRO A 21 -1.08 15.68 -10.73
C PRO A 21 -0.40 14.79 -9.68
N THR A 22 -1.06 13.71 -9.24
CA THR A 22 -0.53 12.72 -8.30
C THR A 22 -1.05 11.34 -8.66
N SER A 23 -0.36 10.27 -8.23
CA SER A 23 -0.82 8.90 -8.40
C SER A 23 -1.93 8.56 -7.41
N ALA A 24 -2.79 7.60 -7.73
CA ALA A 24 -3.83 7.18 -6.78
C ALA A 24 -3.23 6.65 -5.48
N PHE A 25 -2.05 6.02 -5.54
CA PHE A 25 -1.32 5.61 -4.34
C PHE A 25 -0.95 6.79 -3.45
N ASN A 26 -0.36 7.85 -4.01
CA ASN A 26 0.05 9.02 -3.23
C ASN A 26 -1.16 9.77 -2.65
N ALA A 27 -2.27 9.86 -3.39
CA ALA A 27 -3.52 10.41 -2.87
C ALA A 27 -4.02 9.60 -1.66
N LEU A 28 -4.00 8.26 -1.75
CA LEU A 28 -4.39 7.40 -0.64
C LEU A 28 -3.47 7.57 0.58
N VAL A 29 -2.15 7.66 0.37
CA VAL A 29 -1.20 7.89 1.48
C VAL A 29 -1.47 9.23 2.17
N GLN A 30 -1.82 10.28 1.41
CA GLN A 30 -2.20 11.58 1.98
C GLN A 30 -3.49 11.51 2.82
N ASP A 31 -4.49 10.77 2.37
CA ASP A 31 -5.80 10.70 3.01
C ASP A 31 -5.83 9.72 4.20
N ALA A 32 -5.25 8.54 4.04
CA ALA A 32 -5.32 7.45 5.01
C ALA A 32 -4.09 7.36 5.93
N GLY A 33 -2.96 7.93 5.52
CA GLY A 33 -1.68 7.76 6.20
C GLY A 33 -1.02 6.42 5.91
N ILE A 34 0.32 6.43 5.84
CA ILE A 34 1.11 5.25 5.48
C ILE A 34 0.95 4.07 6.45
N ASP A 35 0.64 4.35 7.73
CA ASP A 35 0.41 3.35 8.79
C ASP A 35 -0.87 2.51 8.59
N HIS A 36 -1.70 2.90 7.62
CA HIS A 36 -2.95 2.22 7.29
C HIS A 36 -2.90 1.49 5.94
N ILE A 37 -1.74 1.45 5.28
CA ILE A 37 -1.59 0.77 3.99
C ILE A 37 -0.91 -0.58 4.16
N VAL A 38 -1.42 -1.62 3.50
CA VAL A 38 -0.84 -2.97 3.52
C VAL A 38 -0.59 -3.49 2.11
N PHE A 39 0.41 -4.35 1.96
CA PHE A 39 0.68 -5.03 0.70
C PHE A 39 -0.28 -6.22 0.48
N GLY A 40 -1.05 -6.16 -0.61
CA GLY A 40 -1.79 -7.30 -1.16
C GLY A 40 -1.17 -7.81 -2.45
N SER A 41 -1.10 -9.13 -2.59
CA SER A 41 -0.57 -9.78 -3.81
C SER A 41 -1.62 -9.96 -4.91
N VAL A 42 -2.91 -9.83 -4.58
CA VAL A 42 -4.07 -10.11 -5.47
C VAL A 42 -4.10 -11.55 -6.00
N LEU A 43 -3.33 -12.47 -5.40
CA LEU A 43 -3.42 -13.89 -5.74
C LEU A 43 -4.82 -14.42 -5.38
N PRO A 44 -5.38 -15.33 -6.20
CA PRO A 44 -4.80 -15.94 -7.41
C PRO A 44 -5.10 -15.18 -8.72
N PHE A 45 -5.72 -13.99 -8.65
CA PHE A 45 -6.20 -13.27 -9.84
C PHE A 45 -5.11 -12.50 -10.59
N GLN A 46 -3.99 -12.20 -9.93
CA GLN A 46 -2.79 -11.64 -10.56
C GLN A 46 -1.55 -12.28 -9.97
N TYR A 47 -0.45 -12.26 -10.73
CA TYR A 47 0.87 -12.58 -10.19
C TYR A 47 1.29 -11.55 -9.14
N ALA A 48 2.13 -11.98 -8.20
CA ALA A 48 2.67 -11.08 -7.19
C ALA A 48 3.71 -10.12 -7.76
N ASP A 49 4.47 -10.53 -8.78
CA ASP A 49 5.60 -9.76 -9.36
C ASP A 49 5.19 -8.36 -9.82
N PRO A 50 4.06 -8.13 -10.53
CA PRO A 50 3.60 -6.79 -10.84
C PRO A 50 3.37 -5.90 -9.61
N GLN A 51 2.94 -6.45 -8.47
CA GLN A 51 2.74 -5.66 -7.25
C GLN A 51 4.08 -5.26 -6.64
N PHE A 52 5.08 -6.16 -6.66
CA PHE A 52 6.44 -5.81 -6.23
C PHE A 52 7.06 -4.72 -7.11
N VAL A 53 6.90 -4.82 -8.44
CA VAL A 53 7.36 -3.78 -9.36
C VAL A 53 6.69 -2.44 -9.03
N ARG A 54 5.37 -2.40 -8.84
CA ARG A 54 4.66 -1.17 -8.45
C ARG A 54 5.20 -0.59 -7.15
N LEU A 55 5.46 -1.45 -6.17
CA LEU A 55 6.00 -1.04 -4.88
C LEU A 55 7.40 -0.42 -5.02
N THR A 56 8.28 -1.01 -5.84
CA THR A 56 9.61 -0.45 -6.15
C THR A 56 9.52 0.95 -6.74
N TYR A 57 8.52 1.21 -7.57
CA TYR A 57 8.31 2.53 -8.21
C TYR A 57 7.40 3.47 -7.41
N ALA A 58 6.92 3.07 -6.23
CA ALA A 58 6.01 3.88 -5.42
C ALA A 58 6.70 5.09 -4.75
N GLY A 59 8.04 5.17 -4.79
CA GLY A 59 8.80 6.29 -4.23
C GLY A 59 8.76 6.36 -2.70
N LEU A 60 8.52 5.23 -2.04
CA LEU A 60 8.52 5.13 -0.58
C LEU A 60 9.93 5.19 0.00
N SER A 61 10.06 5.76 1.20
CA SER A 61 11.25 5.60 2.03
C SER A 61 11.44 4.14 2.44
N GLU A 62 12.64 3.74 2.87
CA GLU A 62 12.88 2.38 3.38
C GLU A 62 11.97 2.07 4.59
N GLU A 63 11.77 3.04 5.48
CA GLU A 63 10.88 2.89 6.63
C GLU A 63 9.42 2.65 6.21
N ASP A 64 8.94 3.41 5.22
CA ASP A 64 7.56 3.27 4.74
C ASP A 64 7.37 2.00 3.90
N MET A 65 8.42 1.56 3.20
CA MET A 65 8.46 0.28 2.52
C MET A 65 8.25 -0.87 3.51
N ASP A 66 8.97 -0.84 4.64
CA ASP A 66 8.86 -1.85 5.70
C ASP A 66 7.45 -1.86 6.34
N LYS A 67 6.86 -0.67 6.55
CA LYS A 67 5.49 -0.54 7.04
C LYS A 67 4.50 -1.22 6.10
N VAL A 68 4.55 -0.91 4.80
CA VAL A 68 3.58 -1.42 3.81
C VAL A 68 3.75 -2.92 3.56
N THR A 69 4.99 -3.39 3.42
CA THR A 69 5.27 -4.81 3.10
C THR A 69 4.94 -5.76 4.24
N SER A 70 5.16 -5.36 5.49
CA SER A 70 4.92 -6.26 6.63
C SER A 70 4.53 -5.59 7.94
N GLY A 71 5.07 -4.42 8.27
CA GLY A 71 4.94 -3.80 9.60
C GLY A 71 3.50 -3.51 10.01
N ASN A 72 2.73 -2.93 9.09
CA ASN A 72 1.32 -2.58 9.33
C ASN A 72 0.45 -3.82 9.53
N LEU A 73 0.71 -4.87 8.75
CA LEU A 73 -0.02 -6.12 8.85
C LEU A 73 0.32 -6.89 10.13
N LYS A 74 1.58 -6.91 10.55
CA LYS A 74 2.01 -7.45 11.85
C LYS A 74 1.33 -6.72 13.01
N LYS A 75 1.28 -5.39 12.96
CA LYS A 75 0.58 -4.56 13.95
C LYS A 75 -0.93 -4.84 13.99
N LEU A 76 -1.56 -5.10 12.84
CA LEU A 76 -2.97 -5.49 12.76
C LEU A 76 -3.22 -6.86 13.40
N PHE A 77 -2.37 -7.85 13.11
CA PHE A 77 -2.52 -9.22 13.59
C PHE A 77 -1.84 -9.52 14.93
N GLN A 78 -1.15 -8.53 15.52
CA GLN A 78 -0.40 -8.67 16.78
C GLN A 78 0.69 -9.77 16.70
N LEU A 79 1.43 -9.76 15.57
CA LEU A 79 2.54 -10.68 15.28
C LEU A 79 3.91 -10.08 15.61
#